data_AF-A0A370AW43-F1
#
_entry.id   AF-A0A370AW43-F1
#
_cell.length_a   1.000
_cell.length_b   1.000
_cell.length_c   1.000
_cell.angle_alpha   90.00
_cell.angle_beta   90.00
_cell.angle_gamma   90.00
#
_symmetry.space_group_name_H-M   'P 1'
#
loop_
_entity.id
_entity.type
_entity.pdbx_description
1 polymer ?
#
loop_
_entity_poly.entity_id
_entity_poly.type
_entity_poly.pdbx_seq_one_letter_code
_entity_poly.pdbx_strand_id
1 'polypeptide(L)'
;MKPGLSDRLSRLKKAQKAARKETVHPGGRIAAASPGSKIDDGSILPSLTGEWSSPAPDLWVKKRVCPSPLKNFRSSSLLNAAYPDQEEWLFYDTETTGLSGGAGSIAFLVGVGRPVGDEFHITQYFLKDYPGEPAMLNFLDEEIRKSSLFISYNGKSFDKPLLETRFLMNRFHCPMGDQLDLLYPVRSLFKNRMPNCRLGTVEKELLDIHRTDDIPGAEIPDIWFSFLRNGDHPDMNRVMEHNDMDILSLAVLLKELEDFLINPDSLSFRDSCALGRFLLDRNDKRGVGYLEEAVRHSDPAGEVFLSLYLKRRGEWEKASELWESVLKRRLSPFAAVEMAKYLEHRKKDLQGALTLIDTLLRELPSQNPQQHDALLHRRKRLLKKIERGIDAAPGENLE
;
A
#
# COMPACT_ATOMS: atom_id res chain seq x y z
N MET A 1 17.21 -26.21 -9.48
CA MET A 1 16.81 -26.35 -8.06
C MET A 1 17.30 -25.12 -7.30
N LYS A 2 16.41 -24.35 -6.66
CA LYS A 2 16.79 -23.21 -5.80
C LYS A 2 17.36 -23.75 -4.47
N PRO A 3 18.50 -23.25 -3.97
CA PRO A 3 19.08 -23.76 -2.72
C PRO A 3 18.15 -23.42 -1.55
N GLY A 4 17.90 -24.43 -0.71
CA GLY A 4 17.02 -24.34 0.45
C GLY A 4 17.56 -23.46 1.57
N LEU A 5 16.69 -23.08 2.50
CA LEU A 5 16.98 -22.19 3.64
C LEU A 5 18.20 -22.64 4.46
N SER A 6 18.43 -23.95 4.56
CA SER A 6 19.58 -24.56 5.25
C SER A 6 20.93 -24.19 4.63
N ASP A 7 21.01 -24.16 3.29
CA ASP A 7 22.23 -23.78 2.56
C ASP A 7 22.54 -22.29 2.65
N ARG A 8 21.52 -21.45 2.82
CA ARG A 8 21.70 -20.00 3.02
C ARG A 8 22.19 -19.70 4.44
N LEU A 9 21.68 -20.42 5.43
CA LEU A 9 22.11 -20.31 6.83
C LEU A 9 23.53 -20.84 7.05
N SER A 10 23.94 -21.89 6.33
CA SER A 10 25.31 -22.43 6.42
C SER A 10 26.35 -21.44 5.86
N ARG A 11 26.02 -20.72 4.78
CA ARG A 11 26.85 -19.65 4.20
C ARG A 11 26.98 -18.42 5.11
N LEU A 12 25.88 -18.01 5.75
CA LEU A 12 25.87 -16.92 6.74
C LEU A 12 26.74 -17.25 7.97
N LYS A 13 26.66 -18.48 8.49
CA LYS A 13 27.52 -18.94 9.60
C LYS A 13 29.00 -19.02 9.21
N LYS A 14 29.31 -19.36 7.94
CA LYS A 14 30.69 -19.40 7.43
C LYS A 14 31.28 -18.00 7.28
N ALA A 15 30.49 -17.03 6.81
CA ALA A 15 30.88 -15.62 6.70
C ALA A 15 31.12 -14.96 8.08
N GLN A 16 30.26 -15.22 9.07
CA GLN A 16 30.45 -14.72 10.44
C GLN A 16 31.66 -15.34 11.15
N LYS A 17 32.03 -16.58 10.81
CA LYS A 17 33.22 -17.25 11.38
C LYS A 17 34.54 -16.80 10.72
N ALA A 18 34.48 -16.31 9.48
CA ALA A 18 35.60 -15.65 8.81
C ALA A 18 35.83 -14.25 9.39
N ALA A 19 34.77 -13.46 9.62
CA ALA A 19 34.86 -12.14 10.23
C ALA A 19 35.34 -12.15 11.70
N ARG A 20 35.15 -13.25 12.43
CA ARG A 20 35.62 -13.41 13.82
C ARG A 20 37.09 -13.83 13.95
N LYS A 21 37.79 -14.18 12.86
CA LYS A 21 39.19 -14.65 12.91
C LYS A 21 40.24 -13.54 12.73
N GLU A 22 39.83 -12.30 12.45
CA GLU A 22 40.77 -11.19 12.19
C GLU A 22 40.97 -10.18 13.33
N THR A 23 40.45 -10.44 14.54
CA THR A 23 40.65 -9.49 15.65
C THR A 23 41.05 -10.17 16.95
N VAL A 24 42.36 -10.39 17.15
CA VAL A 24 42.99 -10.38 18.49
C VAL A 24 44.43 -9.86 18.39
N HIS A 25 44.66 -8.64 18.87
CA HIS A 25 45.82 -8.32 19.72
C HIS A 25 45.42 -7.20 20.71
N PRO A 26 45.75 -7.32 22.02
CA PRO A 26 45.37 -6.33 23.02
C PRO A 26 46.52 -5.33 23.26
N GLY A 27 46.15 -4.06 23.46
CA GLY A 27 47.05 -3.05 24.03
C GLY A 27 47.47 -1.96 23.05
N GLY A 28 46.76 -0.84 23.11
CA GLY A 28 47.15 0.40 22.46
C GLY A 28 46.06 1.44 22.67
N ARG A 29 46.36 2.48 23.48
CA ARG A 29 45.49 3.66 23.60
C ARG A 29 45.24 4.20 22.19
N ILE A 30 43.98 4.23 21.76
CA ILE A 30 43.59 4.94 20.53
C ILE A 30 43.72 6.43 20.87
N ALA A 31 44.77 7.04 20.33
CA ALA A 31 44.93 8.49 20.32
C ALA A 31 43.77 9.09 19.51
N ALA A 32 43.19 10.16 20.04
CA ALA A 32 42.27 11.02 19.30
C ALA A 32 42.92 11.41 17.97
N ALA A 33 42.26 11.08 16.86
CA ALA A 33 42.66 11.59 15.56
C ALA A 33 42.49 13.12 15.59
N SER A 34 43.59 13.83 15.39
CA SER A 34 43.61 15.28 15.24
C SER A 34 42.72 15.72 14.07
N PRO A 35 42.08 16.90 14.17
CA PRO A 35 41.15 17.39 13.16
C PRO A 35 41.90 17.78 11.89
N GLY A 36 41.80 16.94 10.86
CA GLY A 36 42.30 17.21 9.52
C GLY A 36 41.32 18.09 8.74
N SER A 37 41.71 19.35 8.55
CA SER A 37 41.27 20.30 7.52
C SER A 37 39.78 20.32 7.15
N LYS A 38 39.07 21.28 7.76
CA LYS A 38 37.88 21.92 7.18
C LYS A 38 38.17 22.34 5.72
N ILE A 39 37.49 21.70 4.78
CA ILE A 39 37.07 22.36 3.55
C ILE A 39 35.56 22.56 3.72
N ASP A 40 35.25 23.61 4.46
CA ASP A 40 33.95 24.27 4.45
C ASP A 40 34.04 25.31 3.32
N ASP A 41 34.02 24.79 2.10
CA ASP A 41 33.80 25.56 0.89
C ASP A 41 32.40 25.13 0.45
N GLY A 42 31.46 26.07 0.38
CA GLY A 42 30.13 25.84 -0.21
C GLY A 42 30.16 25.43 -1.69
N SER A 43 31.30 24.98 -2.23
CA SER A 43 31.46 24.39 -3.55
C SER A 43 30.57 23.16 -3.70
N ILE A 44 29.58 23.30 -4.58
CA ILE A 44 28.73 22.22 -5.06
C ILE A 44 29.63 21.14 -5.68
N LEU A 45 29.41 19.87 -5.30
CA LEU A 45 30.23 18.76 -5.78
C LEU A 45 30.02 18.52 -7.28
N PRO A 46 31.05 18.07 -8.02
CA PRO A 46 30.94 17.80 -9.45
C PRO A 46 29.83 16.79 -9.82
N SER A 47 29.51 15.87 -8.92
CA SER A 47 28.46 14.87 -9.12
C SER A 47 27.05 15.39 -8.89
N LEU A 48 26.88 16.62 -8.39
CA LEU A 48 25.58 17.23 -8.18
C LEU A 48 25.29 18.26 -9.28
N THR A 49 24.18 18.07 -10.00
CA THR A 49 23.72 18.97 -11.06
C THR A 49 22.56 19.84 -10.57
N GLY A 50 22.46 21.03 -11.14
CA GLY A 50 21.47 22.05 -10.77
C GLY A 50 21.96 22.98 -9.65
N GLU A 51 21.07 23.89 -9.26
CA GLU A 51 21.37 24.93 -8.28
C GLU A 51 21.07 24.43 -6.86
N TRP A 52 22.13 24.05 -6.15
CA TRP A 52 22.08 23.69 -4.72
C TRP A 52 22.51 24.87 -3.86
N SER A 53 21.91 24.98 -2.67
CA SER A 53 22.27 25.95 -1.65
C SER A 53 22.58 25.23 -0.32
N SER A 54 23.45 25.80 0.51
CA SER A 54 23.77 25.25 1.83
C SER A 54 23.28 26.21 2.93
N PRO A 55 22.01 26.13 3.35
CA PRO A 55 21.46 27.05 4.34
C PRO A 55 21.99 26.81 5.77
N ALA A 56 22.58 25.63 6.02
CA ALA A 56 23.23 25.27 7.27
C ALA A 56 24.43 24.33 6.98
N PRO A 57 25.36 24.17 7.93
CA PRO A 57 26.39 23.13 7.83
C PRO A 57 25.77 21.75 7.60
N ASP A 58 26.37 20.98 6.69
CA ASP A 58 26.01 19.59 6.37
C ASP A 58 24.57 19.38 5.84
N LEU A 59 23.89 20.46 5.44
CA LEU A 59 22.57 20.43 4.82
C LEU A 59 22.59 21.16 3.49
N TRP A 60 22.22 20.46 2.43
CA TRP A 60 22.01 21.03 1.10
C TRP A 60 20.55 21.04 0.71
N VAL A 61 20.14 22.11 0.04
CA VAL A 61 18.77 22.32 -0.40
C VAL A 61 18.75 22.68 -1.87
N LYS A 62 17.96 21.92 -2.64
CA LYS A 62 17.62 22.20 -4.04
C LYS A 62 16.16 22.53 -4.14
N LYS A 63 15.84 23.55 -4.93
CA LYS A 63 14.47 23.96 -5.24
C LYS A 63 14.24 23.87 -6.74
N ARG A 64 13.07 23.36 -7.10
CA ARG A 64 12.61 23.25 -8.48
C ARG A 64 11.16 23.72 -8.54
N VAL A 65 10.84 24.50 -9.57
CA VAL A 65 9.47 24.90 -9.87
C VAL A 65 9.10 24.33 -11.24
N CYS A 66 7.93 23.73 -11.34
CA CYS A 66 7.37 23.24 -12.60
C CYS A 66 5.87 23.57 -12.69
N PRO A 67 5.25 23.45 -13.87
CA PRO A 67 3.80 23.58 -13.99
C PRO A 67 3.08 22.54 -13.12
N SER A 68 2.04 22.97 -12.41
CA SER A 68 1.32 22.08 -11.50
C SER A 68 0.53 21.02 -12.25
N PRO A 69 0.76 19.71 -11.99
CA PRO A 69 -0.12 18.68 -12.51
C PRO A 69 -1.52 18.76 -11.88
N LEU A 70 -1.65 19.44 -10.74
CA LEU A 70 -2.92 19.61 -10.00
C LEU A 70 -3.76 20.78 -10.52
N LYS A 71 -3.36 21.40 -11.63
CA LYS A 71 -4.19 22.41 -12.30
C LYS A 71 -5.53 21.79 -12.70
N ASN A 72 -6.63 22.48 -12.38
CA ASN A 72 -7.99 21.98 -12.54
C ASN A 72 -8.25 20.64 -11.82
N PHE A 73 -7.61 20.43 -10.67
CA PHE A 73 -7.91 19.29 -9.80
C PHE A 73 -9.40 19.24 -9.46
N ARG A 74 -9.98 18.05 -9.54
CA ARG A 74 -11.36 17.77 -9.15
C ARG A 74 -11.33 16.63 -8.16
N SER A 75 -12.10 16.74 -7.08
CA SER A 75 -12.23 15.64 -6.14
C SER A 75 -13.46 14.80 -6.44
N SER A 76 -13.31 13.48 -6.41
CA SER A 76 -14.43 12.54 -6.36
C SER A 76 -15.08 12.46 -4.97
N SER A 77 -14.46 13.06 -3.95
CA SER A 77 -14.78 12.92 -2.52
C SER A 77 -14.64 11.48 -1.97
N LEU A 78 -14.03 10.56 -2.73
CA LEU A 78 -13.87 9.16 -2.34
C LEU A 78 -12.48 8.87 -1.74
N LEU A 79 -11.44 9.59 -2.14
CA LEU A 79 -10.10 9.44 -1.54
C LEU A 79 -10.00 10.22 -0.24
N ASN A 80 -10.46 11.46 -0.25
CA ASN A 80 -10.65 12.30 0.92
C ASN A 80 -12.02 12.99 0.79
N ALA A 81 -12.82 12.99 1.86
CA ALA A 81 -14.18 13.53 1.85
C ALA A 81 -14.20 15.06 1.70
N ALA A 82 -13.16 15.74 2.18
CA ALA A 82 -12.99 17.18 2.06
C ALA A 82 -11.50 17.50 2.04
N TYR A 83 -11.00 17.90 0.86
CA TYR A 83 -9.64 18.41 0.74
C TYR A 83 -9.56 19.83 1.33
N PRO A 84 -8.52 20.17 2.10
CA PRO A 84 -8.20 21.56 2.41
C PRO A 84 -7.72 22.28 1.15
N ASP A 85 -7.47 23.59 1.27
CA ASP A 85 -6.89 24.38 0.20
C ASP A 85 -5.57 23.76 -0.27
N GLN A 86 -5.30 23.83 -1.58
CA GLN A 86 -4.15 23.15 -2.17
C GLN A 86 -2.83 23.61 -1.55
N GLU A 87 -2.69 24.88 -1.18
CA GLU A 87 -1.48 25.39 -0.54
C GLU A 87 -1.16 24.71 0.81
N GLU A 88 -2.14 24.04 1.44
CA GLU A 88 -1.96 23.27 2.67
C GLU A 88 -1.60 21.79 2.42
N TRP A 89 -1.39 21.39 1.16
CA TRP A 89 -1.00 20.02 0.81
C TRP A 89 0.52 19.89 0.82
N LEU A 90 1.02 18.81 1.42
CA LEU A 90 2.43 18.44 1.40
C LEU A 90 2.61 17.05 0.83
N PHE A 91 3.14 16.99 -0.38
CA PHE A 91 3.63 15.74 -0.98
C PHE A 91 5.02 15.46 -0.41
N TYR A 92 5.31 14.23 -0.02
CA TYR A 92 6.62 13.90 0.52
C TYR A 92 7.02 12.44 0.28
N ASP A 93 8.33 12.24 0.20
CA ASP A 93 9.02 10.98 -0.03
C ASP A 93 10.43 11.06 0.57
N THR A 94 10.95 9.95 1.10
CA THR A 94 12.26 9.91 1.76
C THR A 94 13.17 8.81 1.24
N GLU A 95 14.44 9.14 1.07
CA GLU A 95 15.50 8.14 0.92
C GLU A 95 16.21 7.91 2.25
N THR A 96 16.39 6.65 2.60
CA THR A 96 16.75 6.26 3.97
C THR A 96 17.93 5.31 4.01
N THR A 97 18.65 5.28 5.12
CA THR A 97 19.82 4.39 5.30
C THR A 97 19.47 2.92 5.56
N GLY A 98 18.18 2.54 5.59
CA GLY A 98 17.78 1.14 5.74
C GLY A 98 16.29 0.89 5.83
N LEU A 99 15.87 -0.28 5.34
CA LEU A 99 14.46 -0.72 5.20
C LEU A 99 13.76 -1.13 6.51
N SER A 100 14.49 -1.21 7.63
CA SER A 100 14.02 -1.83 8.87
C SER A 100 13.54 -0.85 9.94
N GLY A 101 13.49 0.47 9.66
CA GLY A 101 12.85 1.48 10.52
C GLY A 101 13.34 1.54 11.97
N GLY A 102 14.55 1.02 12.25
CA GLY A 102 15.13 1.05 13.59
C GLY A 102 15.64 2.45 13.95
N ALA A 103 15.96 2.69 15.22
CA ALA A 103 16.46 3.99 15.70
C ALA A 103 17.76 4.49 15.01
N GLY A 104 18.45 3.63 14.25
CA GLY A 104 19.62 3.98 13.45
C GLY A 104 19.32 4.34 11.99
N SER A 105 18.10 4.15 11.51
CA SER A 105 17.69 4.61 10.17
C SER A 105 17.57 6.13 10.18
N ILE A 106 18.07 6.77 9.12
CA ILE A 106 18.02 8.22 8.90
C ILE A 106 17.47 8.46 7.51
N ALA A 107 16.62 9.48 7.37
CA ALA A 107 16.25 10.01 6.07
C ALA A 107 17.35 10.97 5.62
N PHE A 108 18.20 10.55 4.68
CA PHE A 108 19.31 11.39 4.22
C PHE A 108 18.90 12.29 3.05
N LEU A 109 17.77 11.99 2.42
CA LEU A 109 17.12 12.85 1.44
C LEU A 109 15.63 12.90 1.77
N VAL A 110 15.09 14.12 1.87
CA VAL A 110 13.66 14.34 2.03
C VAL A 110 13.20 15.26 0.91
N GLY A 111 12.42 14.71 0.01
CA GLY A 111 11.70 15.48 -1.01
C GLY A 111 10.38 15.97 -0.45
N VAL A 112 10.04 17.23 -0.71
CA VAL A 112 8.71 17.77 -0.47
C VAL A 112 8.20 18.51 -1.70
N GLY A 113 6.90 18.38 -1.96
CA GLY A 113 6.21 19.04 -3.07
C GLY A 113 5.00 19.84 -2.56
N ARG A 114 4.83 21.06 -3.08
CA ARG A 114 3.67 21.91 -2.79
C ARG A 114 3.07 22.51 -4.07
N PRO A 115 1.75 22.45 -4.26
CA PRO A 115 1.09 23.29 -5.25
C PRO A 115 1.02 24.74 -4.74
N VAL A 116 1.34 25.69 -5.62
CA VAL A 116 1.26 27.13 -5.38
C VAL A 116 0.65 27.76 -6.63
N GLY A 117 -0.66 28.04 -6.60
CA GLY A 117 -1.40 28.46 -7.78
C GLY A 117 -1.29 27.45 -8.93
N ASP A 118 -0.77 27.89 -10.08
CA ASP A 118 -0.56 27.07 -11.28
C ASP A 118 0.80 26.35 -11.31
N GLU A 119 1.61 26.48 -10.25
CA GLU A 119 2.94 25.90 -10.13
C GLU A 119 3.00 24.78 -9.09
N PHE A 120 3.98 23.89 -9.23
CA PHE A 120 4.34 22.89 -8.26
C PHE A 120 5.80 23.05 -7.86
N HIS A 121 6.00 23.30 -6.58
CA HIS A 121 7.29 23.66 -5.98
C HIS A 121 7.84 22.42 -5.28
N ILE A 122 8.94 21.90 -5.79
CA ILE A 122 9.66 20.76 -5.20
C ILE A 122 10.87 21.30 -4.46
N THR A 123 11.04 20.89 -3.20
CA THR A 123 12.24 21.17 -2.39
C THR A 123 12.83 19.85 -1.92
N GLN A 124 14.12 19.66 -2.15
CA GLN A 124 14.86 18.50 -1.67
C GLN A 124 15.82 18.93 -0.59
N TYR A 125 15.73 18.29 0.58
CA TYR A 125 16.66 18.47 1.69
C TYR A 125 17.60 17.28 1.73
N PHE A 126 18.88 17.51 1.45
CA PHE A 126 19.91 16.49 1.41
C PHE A 126 20.88 16.64 2.57
N LEU A 127 21.00 15.57 3.35
CA LEU A 127 21.91 15.44 4.48
C LEU A 127 23.28 15.00 3.99
N LYS A 128 24.23 15.94 3.96
CA LYS A 128 25.62 15.68 3.56
C LYS A 128 26.35 14.82 4.59
N ASP A 129 26.10 15.07 5.88
CA ASP A 129 26.64 14.31 7.02
C ASP A 129 25.66 14.38 8.21
N TYR A 130 25.75 13.44 9.13
CA TYR A 130 24.90 13.29 10.32
C TYR A 130 24.67 14.59 11.12
N PRO A 131 25.66 15.48 11.34
CA PRO A 131 25.47 16.70 12.12
C PRO A 131 24.45 17.69 11.54
N GLY A 132 24.12 17.58 10.24
CA GLY A 132 23.15 18.45 9.58
C GLY A 132 21.68 18.12 9.91
N GLU A 133 21.41 16.97 10.52
CA GLU A 133 20.04 16.49 10.73
C GLU A 133 19.15 17.46 11.54
N PRO A 134 19.61 18.05 12.67
CA PRO A 134 18.80 19.02 13.40
C PRO A 134 18.36 20.21 12.54
N ALA A 135 19.23 20.69 11.65
CA ALA A 135 18.90 21.78 10.73
C ALA A 135 17.85 21.33 9.71
N MET A 136 18.03 20.14 9.11
CA MET A 136 17.07 19.56 8.17
C MET A 136 15.68 19.42 8.80
N LEU A 137 15.60 18.85 10.01
CA LEU A 137 14.34 18.68 10.73
C LEU A 137 13.68 20.02 11.08
N ASN A 138 14.46 21.05 11.39
CA ASN A 138 13.93 22.39 11.62
C ASN A 138 13.28 22.99 10.36
N PHE A 139 13.92 22.85 9.20
CA PHE A 139 13.30 23.26 7.93
C PHE A 139 12.04 22.44 7.63
N LEU A 140 12.06 21.13 7.85
CA LEU A 140 10.88 20.28 7.69
C LEU A 140 9.76 20.64 8.65
N ASP A 141 10.05 21.06 9.89
CA ASP A 141 9.03 21.52 10.83
C ASP A 141 8.26 22.74 10.29
N GLU A 142 8.96 23.71 9.69
CA GLU A 142 8.31 24.85 9.03
C GLU A 142 7.41 24.42 7.87
N GLU A 143 7.83 23.40 7.13
CA GLU A 143 7.07 22.83 6.03
C GLU A 143 5.80 22.12 6.53
N ILE A 144 5.94 21.29 7.58
CA ILE A 144 4.86 20.51 8.15
C ILE A 144 3.82 21.44 8.80
N ARG A 145 4.24 22.50 9.51
CA ARG A 145 3.31 23.44 10.18
C ARG A 145 2.42 24.23 9.24
N LYS A 146 2.84 24.40 7.98
CA LYS A 146 2.04 25.07 6.93
C LYS A 146 1.02 24.13 6.28
N SER A 147 1.01 22.85 6.65
CA SER A 147 0.31 21.80 5.92
C SER A 147 -0.70 21.09 6.82
N SER A 148 -1.88 20.80 6.29
CA SER A 148 -2.93 20.05 6.99
C SER A 148 -3.19 18.68 6.35
N LEU A 149 -2.83 18.50 5.08
CA LEU A 149 -2.93 17.24 4.35
C LEU A 149 -1.56 16.77 3.85
N PHE A 150 -1.15 15.58 4.28
CA PHE A 150 0.12 14.97 3.90
C PHE A 150 -0.13 13.83 2.92
N ILE A 151 0.53 13.86 1.77
CA ILE A 151 0.30 12.93 0.66
C ILE A 151 1.60 12.19 0.37
N SER A 152 1.54 10.87 0.37
CA SER A 152 2.72 10.02 0.16
C SER A 152 2.33 8.73 -0.56
N TYR A 153 3.32 7.95 -0.95
CA TYR A 153 3.12 6.58 -1.43
C TYR A 153 3.80 5.61 -0.47
N ASN A 154 2.99 4.86 0.29
CA ASN A 154 3.46 3.99 1.37
C ASN A 154 4.01 4.75 2.61
N GLY A 155 3.94 6.07 2.65
CA GLY A 155 4.52 6.87 3.72
C GLY A 155 3.85 6.72 5.07
N LYS A 156 2.60 6.25 5.14
CA LYS A 156 1.93 5.97 6.43
C LYS A 156 2.60 4.84 7.19
N SER A 157 3.18 3.87 6.48
CA SER A 157 3.80 2.67 7.08
C SER A 157 5.32 2.76 7.20
N PHE A 158 5.96 3.71 6.50
CA PHE A 158 7.43 3.79 6.39
C PHE A 158 7.94 5.20 6.76
N ASP A 159 7.71 6.18 5.90
CA ASP A 159 8.29 7.52 5.99
C ASP A 159 7.83 8.30 7.25
N LYS A 160 6.52 8.32 7.52
CA LYS A 160 5.97 9.04 8.68
C LYS A 160 6.52 8.49 10.01
N PRO A 161 6.46 7.17 10.30
CA PRO A 161 7.07 6.63 11.52
C PRO A 161 8.57 6.92 11.66
N LEU A 162 9.31 6.91 10.54
CA LEU A 162 10.73 7.27 10.52
C LEU A 162 10.92 8.74 10.93
N LEU A 163 10.24 9.67 10.25
CA LEU A 163 10.33 11.10 10.54
C LEU A 163 9.90 11.39 11.98
N GLU A 164 8.78 10.84 12.47
CA GLU A 164 8.36 10.96 13.86
C GLU A 164 9.45 10.53 14.85
N THR A 165 10.13 9.42 14.55
CA THR A 165 11.27 8.95 15.37
C THR A 165 12.44 9.91 15.31
N ARG A 166 12.81 10.44 14.13
CA ARG A 166 13.93 11.39 13.97
C ARG A 166 13.67 12.71 14.67
N PHE A 167 12.46 13.25 14.54
CA PHE A 167 12.00 14.43 15.27
C PHE A 167 12.11 14.21 16.78
N LEU A 168 11.57 13.10 17.29
CA LEU A 168 11.62 12.77 18.71
C LEU A 168 13.06 12.66 19.24
N MET A 169 13.94 11.98 18.51
CA MET A 169 15.35 11.81 18.89
C MET A 169 16.11 13.14 18.94
N ASN A 170 15.75 14.09 18.07
CA ASN A 170 16.29 15.45 18.05
C ASN A 170 15.52 16.42 18.96
N ARG A 171 14.59 15.91 19.79
CA ARG A 171 13.77 16.69 20.74
C ARG A 171 12.83 17.70 20.09
N PHE A 172 12.46 17.47 18.83
CA PHE A 172 11.38 18.17 18.15
C PHE A 172 10.05 17.42 18.34
N HIS A 173 8.95 18.15 18.30
CA HIS A 173 7.62 17.57 18.10
C HIS A 173 7.39 17.46 16.58
N CYS A 174 6.90 16.32 16.09
CA CYS A 174 6.53 16.14 14.69
C CYS A 174 5.03 16.39 14.52
N PRO A 175 4.59 17.53 13.97
CA PRO A 175 3.17 17.87 13.88
C PRO A 175 2.48 17.27 12.64
N MET A 176 2.91 16.09 12.15
CA MET A 176 2.31 15.47 10.96
C MET A 176 0.87 14.98 11.23
N GLY A 177 -0.08 15.66 10.60
CA GLY A 177 -1.51 15.38 10.66
C GLY A 177 -1.97 14.25 9.74
N ASP A 178 -3.13 14.47 9.12
CA ASP A 178 -3.85 13.47 8.31
C ASP A 178 -3.05 13.04 7.08
N GLN A 179 -3.06 11.73 6.83
CA GLN A 179 -2.28 11.10 5.76
C GLN A 179 -3.21 10.58 4.67
N LEU A 180 -2.99 11.05 3.44
CA LEU A 180 -3.51 10.42 2.23
C LEU A 180 -2.39 9.62 1.56
N ASP A 181 -2.29 8.35 1.94
CA ASP A 181 -1.33 7.41 1.38
C ASP A 181 -1.92 6.73 0.13
N LEU A 182 -1.36 7.05 -1.03
CA LEU A 182 -1.85 6.65 -2.35
C LEU A 182 -1.65 5.15 -2.65
N LEU A 183 -0.82 4.44 -1.88
CA LEU A 183 -0.64 3.00 -2.05
C LEU A 183 -1.94 2.22 -1.76
N TYR A 184 -2.73 2.66 -0.78
CA TYR A 184 -3.95 1.96 -0.38
C TYR A 184 -5.05 2.01 -1.46
N PRO A 185 -5.44 3.17 -2.01
CA PRO A 185 -6.40 3.20 -3.11
C PRO A 185 -5.86 2.45 -4.34
N VAL A 186 -4.57 2.61 -4.68
CA VAL A 186 -3.97 1.86 -5.81
C VAL A 186 -4.10 0.35 -5.61
N ARG A 187 -3.71 -0.18 -4.44
CA ARG A 187 -3.84 -1.62 -4.14
C ARG A 187 -5.30 -2.06 -4.14
N SER A 188 -6.21 -1.23 -3.65
CA SER A 188 -7.62 -1.58 -3.60
C SER A 188 -8.25 -1.67 -4.99
N LEU A 189 -7.78 -0.86 -5.94
CA LEU A 189 -8.38 -0.73 -7.27
C LEU A 189 -7.66 -1.58 -8.34
N PHE A 190 -6.33 -1.72 -8.25
CA PHE A 190 -5.52 -2.21 -9.38
C PHE A 190 -4.64 -3.43 -9.08
N LYS A 191 -4.61 -3.95 -7.85
CA LYS A 191 -3.71 -5.08 -7.50
C LYS A 191 -3.86 -6.34 -8.36
N ASN A 192 -5.05 -6.56 -8.94
CA ASN A 192 -5.32 -7.72 -9.79
C ASN A 192 -5.03 -7.44 -11.27
N ARG A 193 -4.69 -6.19 -11.62
CA ARG A 193 -4.46 -5.70 -12.98
C ARG A 193 -3.00 -5.34 -13.25
N MET A 194 -2.16 -5.33 -12.20
CA MET A 194 -0.74 -5.00 -12.29
C MET A 194 0.12 -6.11 -11.67
N PRO A 195 1.39 -6.25 -12.10
CA PRO A 195 2.30 -7.26 -11.53
C PRO A 195 2.61 -7.00 -10.06
N ASN A 196 2.62 -5.74 -9.64
CA ASN A 196 2.73 -5.30 -8.25
C ASN A 196 2.25 -3.83 -8.13
N CYS A 197 2.16 -3.31 -6.91
CA CYS A 197 1.78 -1.91 -6.65
C CYS A 197 2.95 -1.10 -6.09
N ARG A 198 4.16 -1.23 -6.66
CA ARG A 198 5.26 -0.29 -6.40
C ARG A 198 5.08 0.94 -7.27
N LEU A 199 5.56 2.10 -6.81
CA LEU A 199 5.36 3.38 -7.52
C LEU A 199 5.84 3.31 -8.97
N GLY A 200 7.05 2.80 -9.24
CA GLY A 200 7.52 2.62 -10.61
C GLY A 200 6.69 1.70 -11.51
N THR A 201 5.92 0.74 -10.95
CA THR A 201 4.93 -0.02 -11.73
C THR A 201 3.67 0.79 -11.99
N VAL A 202 3.22 1.56 -10.99
CA VAL A 202 2.05 2.44 -11.12
C VAL A 202 2.29 3.54 -12.14
N GLU A 203 3.46 4.16 -12.12
CA GLU A 203 3.87 5.17 -13.10
C GLU A 203 3.78 4.65 -14.52
N LYS A 204 4.34 3.46 -14.77
CA LYS A 204 4.30 2.86 -16.10
C LYS A 204 2.88 2.50 -16.52
N GLU A 205 2.13 1.82 -15.66
CA GLU A 205 0.84 1.21 -16.04
C GLU A 205 -0.35 2.18 -15.93
N LEU A 206 -0.28 3.21 -15.08
CA LEU A 206 -1.35 4.23 -14.94
C LEU A 206 -0.98 5.58 -15.54
N LEU A 207 0.28 6.02 -15.42
CA LEU A 207 0.69 7.39 -15.75
C LEU A 207 1.44 7.48 -17.10
N ASP A 208 1.70 6.33 -17.74
CA ASP A 208 2.56 6.20 -18.94
C ASP A 208 3.98 6.76 -18.76
N ILE A 209 4.42 6.89 -17.50
CA ILE A 209 5.76 7.39 -17.15
C ILE A 209 6.74 6.22 -17.21
N HIS A 210 7.72 6.33 -18.12
CA HIS A 210 8.75 5.33 -18.33
C HIS A 210 10.08 5.83 -17.77
N ARG A 211 10.50 5.29 -16.62
CA ARG A 211 11.81 5.60 -16.04
C ARG A 211 12.92 5.04 -16.91
N THR A 212 13.87 5.91 -17.30
CA THR A 212 15.11 5.51 -18.00
C THR A 212 16.24 5.58 -16.98
N ASP A 213 17.11 4.57 -16.94
CA ASP A 213 18.29 4.53 -16.07
C ASP A 213 18.01 4.69 -14.56
N ASP A 214 16.91 4.10 -14.06
CA ASP A 214 16.55 4.17 -12.64
C ASP A 214 17.52 3.35 -11.74
N ILE A 215 17.72 3.82 -10.50
CA ILE A 215 18.50 3.10 -9.49
C ILE A 215 17.57 2.14 -8.74
N PRO A 216 17.95 0.86 -8.56
CA PRO A 216 17.21 -0.01 -7.67
C PRO A 216 17.21 0.58 -6.25
N GLY A 217 16.04 0.85 -5.67
CA GLY A 217 15.93 1.48 -4.34
C GLY A 217 16.68 0.74 -3.21
N ALA A 218 17.00 -0.54 -3.38
CA ALA A 218 17.83 -1.30 -2.44
C ALA A 218 19.32 -0.87 -2.44
N GLU A 219 19.80 -0.22 -3.50
CA GLU A 219 21.19 0.25 -3.68
C GLU A 219 21.39 1.70 -3.20
N ILE A 220 20.31 2.47 -3.11
CA ILE A 220 20.31 3.87 -2.70
C ILE A 220 21.04 4.11 -1.35
N PRO A 221 20.83 3.30 -0.29
CA PRO A 221 21.57 3.47 0.97
C PRO A 221 23.10 3.33 0.80
N ASP A 222 23.55 2.35 0.00
CA ASP A 222 24.97 2.07 -0.20
C ASP A 222 25.67 3.20 -0.98
N ILE A 223 24.94 3.82 -1.93
CA ILE A 223 25.38 5.02 -2.65
C ILE A 223 25.64 6.17 -1.67
N TRP A 224 24.72 6.43 -0.75
CA TRP A 224 24.90 7.47 0.27
C TRP A 224 26.03 7.16 1.25
N PHE A 225 26.17 5.91 1.71
CA PHE A 225 27.30 5.54 2.56
C PHE A 225 28.65 5.69 1.84
N SER A 226 28.70 5.45 0.53
CA SER A 226 29.89 5.68 -0.30
C SER A 226 30.20 7.17 -0.44
N PHE A 227 29.18 7.98 -0.70
CA PHE A 227 29.26 9.44 -0.70
C PHE A 227 29.82 9.97 0.63
N LEU A 228 29.28 9.51 1.77
CA LEU A 228 29.71 9.95 3.09
C LEU A 228 31.19 9.66 3.38
N ARG A 229 31.71 8.53 2.89
CA ARG A 229 33.12 8.15 3.05
C ARG A 229 34.07 8.94 2.15
N ASN A 230 33.65 9.16 0.91
CA ASN A 230 34.53 9.68 -0.14
C ASN A 230 34.36 11.19 -0.37
N GLY A 231 33.31 11.78 0.20
CA GLY A 231 32.88 13.15 -0.05
C GLY A 231 32.17 13.34 -1.40
N ASP A 232 32.08 12.30 -2.25
CA ASP A 232 31.45 12.36 -3.56
C ASP A 232 31.00 10.97 -4.05
N HIS A 233 29.96 10.91 -4.91
CA HIS A 233 29.54 9.69 -5.60
C HIS A 233 28.83 10.01 -6.94
N PRO A 234 29.23 9.40 -8.07
CA PRO A 234 28.66 9.72 -9.39
C PRO A 234 27.16 9.46 -9.50
N ASP A 235 26.64 8.44 -8.80
CA ASP A 235 25.21 8.13 -8.81
C ASP A 235 24.37 8.96 -7.83
N MET A 236 24.97 9.88 -7.05
CA MET A 236 24.19 10.67 -6.09
C MET A 236 23.16 11.54 -6.81
N ASN A 237 23.51 12.09 -7.97
CA ASN A 237 22.57 12.84 -8.80
C ASN A 237 21.35 12.03 -9.21
N ARG A 238 21.53 10.76 -9.57
CA ARG A 238 20.43 9.87 -9.96
C ARG A 238 19.51 9.57 -8.77
N VAL A 239 20.04 9.49 -7.55
CA VAL A 239 19.23 9.39 -6.33
C VAL A 239 18.38 10.65 -6.15
N MET A 240 18.94 11.84 -6.40
CA MET A 240 18.18 13.09 -6.33
C MET A 240 17.10 13.15 -7.40
N GLU A 241 17.41 12.77 -8.64
CA GLU A 241 16.46 12.73 -9.75
C GLU A 241 15.34 11.72 -9.51
N HIS A 242 15.65 10.57 -8.90
CA HIS A 242 14.65 9.58 -8.46
C HIS A 242 13.66 10.20 -7.48
N ASN A 243 14.14 10.77 -6.37
CA ASN A 243 13.27 11.36 -5.37
C ASN A 243 12.47 12.56 -5.91
N ASP A 244 13.06 13.41 -6.76
CA ASP A 244 12.32 14.50 -7.42
C ASP A 244 11.18 13.96 -8.31
N MET A 245 11.46 12.91 -9.09
CA MET A 245 10.45 12.25 -9.92
C MET A 245 9.35 11.61 -9.07
N ASP A 246 9.70 10.93 -7.97
CA ASP A 246 8.74 10.31 -7.06
C ASP A 246 7.77 11.35 -6.50
N ILE A 247 8.27 12.51 -6.02
CA ILE A 247 7.44 13.61 -5.53
C ILE A 247 6.47 14.12 -6.60
N LEU A 248 6.94 14.32 -7.83
CA LEU A 248 6.08 14.77 -8.93
C LEU A 248 5.04 13.69 -9.30
N SER A 249 5.44 12.43 -9.32
CA SER A 249 4.57 11.28 -9.59
C SER A 249 3.45 11.16 -8.56
N LEU A 250 3.66 11.53 -7.29
CA LEU A 250 2.58 11.56 -6.30
C LEU A 250 1.46 12.54 -6.69
N ALA A 251 1.83 13.74 -7.16
CA ALA A 251 0.86 14.76 -7.54
C ALA A 251 0.07 14.36 -8.80
N VAL A 252 0.77 13.80 -9.80
CA VAL A 252 0.13 13.24 -11.01
C VAL A 252 -0.79 12.08 -10.64
N LEU A 253 -0.31 11.14 -9.81
CA LEU A 253 -1.09 9.97 -9.39
C LEU A 253 -2.35 10.35 -8.63
N LEU A 254 -2.26 11.31 -7.71
CA LEU A 254 -3.44 11.79 -6.99
C LEU A 254 -4.52 12.29 -7.95
N LYS A 255 -4.13 13.12 -8.92
CA LYS A 255 -5.04 13.64 -9.94
C LYS A 255 -5.66 12.52 -10.77
N GLU A 256 -4.84 11.59 -11.27
CA GLU A 256 -5.33 10.48 -12.10
C GLU A 256 -6.28 9.56 -11.34
N LEU A 257 -6.02 9.29 -10.06
CA LEU A 257 -6.93 8.51 -9.22
C LEU A 257 -8.26 9.22 -9.01
N GLU A 258 -8.25 10.53 -8.78
CA GLU A 258 -9.49 11.29 -8.60
C GLU A 258 -10.29 11.41 -9.90
N ASP A 259 -9.63 11.69 -11.03
CA ASP A 259 -10.26 11.73 -12.34
C ASP A 259 -10.83 10.34 -12.73
N PHE A 260 -10.11 9.25 -12.43
CA PHE A 260 -10.62 7.88 -12.57
C PHE A 260 -11.86 7.63 -11.71
N LEU A 261 -11.89 8.08 -10.46
CA LEU A 261 -13.04 7.87 -9.58
C LEU A 261 -14.27 8.73 -9.95
N ILE A 262 -14.04 9.86 -10.62
CA ILE A 262 -15.11 10.66 -11.24
C ILE A 262 -15.66 9.92 -12.47
N ASN A 263 -14.79 9.44 -13.36
CA ASN A 263 -15.17 8.76 -14.60
C ASN A 263 -14.44 7.41 -14.77
N PRO A 264 -14.87 6.33 -14.08
CA PRO A 264 -14.11 5.09 -14.07
C PRO A 264 -14.07 4.36 -15.41
N ASP A 265 -15.01 4.65 -16.29
CA ASP A 265 -15.12 4.00 -17.60
C ASP A 265 -14.09 4.54 -18.61
N SER A 266 -13.33 5.59 -18.25
CA SER A 266 -12.21 6.09 -19.05
C SER A 266 -11.04 5.10 -19.14
N LEU A 267 -10.86 4.25 -18.12
CA LEU A 267 -9.80 3.24 -18.09
C LEU A 267 -10.32 1.86 -18.53
N SER A 268 -9.73 1.34 -19.60
CA SER A 268 -10.14 0.08 -20.23
C SER A 268 -9.80 -1.17 -19.42
N PHE A 269 -8.70 -1.15 -18.65
CA PHE A 269 -8.23 -2.29 -17.86
C PHE A 269 -8.73 -2.29 -16.41
N ARG A 270 -9.76 -1.49 -16.09
CA ARG A 270 -10.35 -1.43 -14.74
C ARG A 270 -10.79 -2.81 -14.23
N ASP A 271 -10.73 -3.01 -12.92
CA ASP A 271 -11.31 -4.17 -12.26
C ASP A 271 -12.69 -3.82 -11.70
N SER A 272 -13.75 -4.22 -12.41
CA SER A 272 -15.14 -3.92 -12.02
C SER A 272 -15.51 -4.49 -10.65
N CYS A 273 -14.93 -5.63 -10.25
CA CYS A 273 -15.14 -6.18 -8.92
C CYS A 273 -14.46 -5.29 -7.86
N ALA A 274 -13.20 -4.94 -8.08
CA ALA A 274 -12.42 -4.14 -7.14
C ALA A 274 -13.00 -2.72 -6.99
N LEU A 275 -13.36 -2.07 -8.10
CA LEU A 275 -14.01 -0.77 -8.14
C LEU A 275 -15.39 -0.82 -7.46
N GLY A 276 -16.22 -1.81 -7.79
CA GLY A 276 -17.55 -1.96 -7.20
C GLY A 276 -17.49 -2.07 -5.67
N ARG A 277 -16.53 -2.86 -5.16
CA ARG A 277 -16.26 -2.93 -3.73
C ARG A 277 -15.76 -1.59 -3.16
N PHE A 278 -14.76 -0.98 -3.80
CA PHE A 278 -14.16 0.28 -3.33
C PHE A 278 -15.19 1.39 -3.15
N LEU A 279 -16.13 1.51 -4.09
CA LEU A 279 -17.22 2.47 -4.09
C LEU A 279 -18.24 2.17 -2.99
N LEU A 280 -18.68 0.91 -2.86
CA LEU A 280 -19.66 0.52 -1.83
C LEU A 280 -19.10 0.67 -0.41
N ASP A 281 -17.82 0.38 -0.20
CA ASP A 281 -17.14 0.60 1.10
C ASP A 281 -17.12 2.10 1.49
N ARG A 282 -17.40 3.00 0.53
CA ARG A 282 -17.52 4.47 0.70
C ARG A 282 -18.94 4.99 0.51
N ASN A 283 -19.94 4.11 0.58
CA ASN A 283 -21.36 4.43 0.40
C ASN A 283 -21.74 5.01 -0.98
N ASP A 284 -20.90 4.83 -2.00
CA ASP A 284 -21.22 5.21 -3.38
C ASP A 284 -22.01 4.09 -4.07
N LYS A 285 -23.28 4.37 -4.40
CA LYS A 285 -24.22 3.42 -5.00
C LYS A 285 -23.83 2.98 -6.41
N ARG A 286 -22.96 3.73 -7.12
CA ARG A 286 -22.42 3.32 -8.43
C ARG A 286 -21.75 1.96 -8.35
N GLY A 287 -21.19 1.60 -7.19
CA GLY A 287 -20.52 0.33 -6.98
C GLY A 287 -21.38 -0.91 -7.20
N VAL A 288 -22.72 -0.82 -7.06
CA VAL A 288 -23.62 -1.94 -7.38
C VAL A 288 -23.53 -2.30 -8.87
N GLY A 289 -23.56 -1.30 -9.76
CA GLY A 289 -23.51 -1.53 -11.20
C GLY A 289 -22.21 -2.19 -11.65
N TYR A 290 -21.09 -1.82 -11.03
CA TYR A 290 -19.78 -2.45 -11.29
C TYR A 290 -19.68 -3.89 -10.75
N LEU A 291 -20.29 -4.18 -9.60
CA LEU A 291 -20.40 -5.56 -9.12
C LEU A 291 -21.32 -6.40 -9.99
N GLU A 292 -22.44 -5.85 -10.47
CA GLU A 292 -23.31 -6.53 -11.45
C GLU A 292 -22.57 -6.80 -12.76
N GLU A 293 -21.73 -5.87 -13.23
CA GLU A 293 -20.85 -6.08 -14.38
C GLU A 293 -19.87 -7.23 -14.14
N ALA A 294 -19.23 -7.29 -12.97
CA ALA A 294 -18.34 -8.39 -12.60
C ALA A 294 -19.10 -9.73 -12.61
N VAL A 295 -20.34 -9.76 -12.09
CA VAL A 295 -21.20 -10.95 -12.13
C VAL A 295 -21.58 -11.36 -13.55
N ARG A 296 -21.88 -10.42 -14.45
CA ARG A 296 -22.14 -10.72 -15.88
C ARG A 296 -20.95 -11.43 -16.54
N HIS A 297 -19.73 -11.07 -16.13
CA HIS A 297 -18.49 -11.72 -16.57
C HIS A 297 -18.09 -12.96 -15.74
N SER A 298 -19.00 -13.48 -14.91
CA SER A 298 -18.77 -14.68 -14.07
C SER A 298 -17.61 -14.58 -13.07
N ASP A 299 -17.25 -13.35 -12.67
CA ASP A 299 -16.19 -13.09 -11.68
C ASP A 299 -16.59 -13.65 -10.29
N PRO A 300 -15.82 -14.63 -9.75
CA PRO A 300 -16.15 -15.24 -8.46
C PRO A 300 -16.17 -14.27 -7.28
N ALA A 301 -15.29 -13.27 -7.27
CA ALA A 301 -15.25 -12.29 -6.19
C ALA A 301 -16.44 -11.33 -6.29
N GLY A 302 -16.81 -10.90 -7.51
CA GLY A 302 -17.98 -10.06 -7.78
C GLY A 302 -19.28 -10.70 -7.29
N GLU A 303 -19.47 -12.00 -7.57
CA GLU A 303 -20.63 -12.78 -7.10
C GLU A 303 -20.71 -12.84 -5.57
N VAL A 304 -19.56 -13.05 -4.91
CA VAL A 304 -19.48 -13.05 -3.44
C VAL A 304 -19.83 -11.68 -2.88
N PHE A 305 -19.21 -10.61 -3.37
CA PHE A 305 -19.42 -9.27 -2.84
C PHE A 305 -20.84 -8.76 -3.10
N LEU A 306 -21.40 -8.97 -4.30
CA LEU A 306 -22.75 -8.54 -4.63
C LEU A 306 -23.78 -9.28 -3.76
N SER A 307 -23.66 -10.60 -3.63
CA SER A 307 -24.61 -11.37 -2.80
C SER A 307 -24.54 -10.99 -1.32
N LEU A 308 -23.34 -10.72 -0.77
CA LEU A 308 -23.20 -10.21 0.59
C LEU A 308 -23.80 -8.82 0.76
N TYR A 309 -23.64 -7.94 -0.24
CA TYR A 309 -24.24 -6.61 -0.24
C TYR A 309 -25.78 -6.69 -0.24
N LEU A 310 -26.37 -7.47 -1.14
CA LEU A 310 -27.83 -7.72 -1.22
C LEU A 310 -28.36 -8.27 0.11
N LYS A 311 -27.64 -9.23 0.70
CA LYS A 311 -27.99 -9.82 2.00
C LYS A 311 -28.02 -8.80 3.13
N ARG A 312 -27.03 -7.89 3.19
CA ARG A 312 -27.00 -6.79 4.19
C ARG A 312 -28.18 -5.83 4.03
N ARG A 313 -28.69 -5.66 2.82
CA ARG A 313 -29.87 -4.84 2.53
C ARG A 313 -31.20 -5.56 2.75
N GLY A 314 -31.17 -6.85 3.07
CA GLY A 314 -32.37 -7.67 3.21
C GLY A 314 -33.00 -8.11 1.89
N GLU A 315 -32.29 -7.95 0.76
CA GLU A 315 -32.74 -8.38 -0.56
C GLU A 315 -32.41 -9.89 -0.77
N TRP A 316 -33.01 -10.73 0.08
CA TRP A 316 -32.69 -12.17 0.16
C TRP A 316 -33.07 -12.94 -1.10
N GLU A 317 -34.18 -12.57 -1.73
CA GLU A 317 -34.67 -13.18 -2.97
C GLU A 317 -33.64 -13.00 -4.10
N LYS A 318 -33.21 -11.75 -4.34
CA LYS A 318 -32.17 -11.46 -5.34
C LYS A 318 -30.83 -12.14 -5.02
N ALA A 319 -30.44 -12.18 -3.74
CA ALA A 319 -29.23 -12.90 -3.34
C ALA A 319 -29.35 -14.40 -3.64
N SER A 320 -30.53 -15.00 -3.42
CA SER A 320 -30.78 -16.41 -3.73
C SER A 320 -30.77 -16.71 -5.22
N GLU A 321 -31.38 -15.85 -6.06
CA GLU A 321 -31.32 -15.97 -7.52
C GLU A 321 -29.88 -15.93 -8.02
N LEU A 322 -29.05 -15.05 -7.46
CA LEU A 322 -27.62 -15.00 -7.76
C LEU A 322 -26.93 -16.32 -7.38
N TRP A 323 -27.10 -16.81 -6.16
CA TRP A 323 -26.48 -18.09 -5.75
C TRP A 323 -26.95 -19.26 -6.62
N GLU A 324 -28.23 -19.30 -6.99
CA GLU A 324 -28.77 -20.33 -7.89
C GLU A 324 -28.10 -20.26 -9.27
N SER A 325 -27.99 -19.06 -9.85
CA SER A 325 -27.29 -18.83 -11.11
C SER A 325 -25.81 -19.24 -11.05
N VAL A 326 -25.14 -19.02 -9.92
CA VAL A 326 -23.77 -19.52 -9.69
C VAL A 326 -23.75 -21.04 -9.68
N LEU A 327 -24.64 -21.68 -8.91
CA LEU A 327 -24.68 -23.13 -8.75
C LEU A 327 -25.06 -23.87 -10.04
N LYS A 328 -25.83 -23.26 -10.93
CA LYS A 328 -26.11 -23.77 -12.28
C LYS A 328 -24.87 -23.80 -13.18
N ARG A 329 -23.91 -22.89 -12.97
CA ARG A 329 -22.67 -22.81 -13.77
C ARG A 329 -21.52 -23.60 -13.15
N ARG A 330 -21.42 -23.60 -11.82
CA ARG A 330 -20.33 -24.25 -11.07
C ARG A 330 -20.72 -24.55 -9.63
N LEU A 331 -20.16 -25.64 -9.09
CA LEU A 331 -20.28 -25.94 -7.66
C LEU A 331 -19.39 -24.99 -6.83
N SER A 332 -19.92 -23.83 -6.45
CA SER A 332 -19.24 -22.86 -5.58
C SER A 332 -19.52 -23.16 -4.11
N PRO A 333 -18.50 -23.45 -3.27
CA PRO A 333 -18.70 -23.69 -1.84
C PRO A 333 -19.40 -22.54 -1.13
N PHE A 334 -19.04 -21.30 -1.47
CA PHE A 334 -19.65 -20.11 -0.89
C PHE A 334 -21.15 -20.03 -1.24
N ALA A 335 -21.50 -20.14 -2.53
CA ALA A 335 -22.89 -20.05 -2.98
C ALA A 335 -23.75 -21.20 -2.42
N ALA A 336 -23.21 -22.42 -2.38
CA ALA A 336 -23.91 -23.58 -1.81
C ALA A 336 -24.22 -23.39 -0.32
N VAL A 337 -23.26 -22.90 0.46
CA VAL A 337 -23.44 -22.66 1.90
C VAL A 337 -24.45 -21.53 2.15
N GLU A 338 -24.38 -20.43 1.41
CA GLU A 338 -25.33 -19.32 1.57
C GLU A 338 -26.74 -19.70 1.09
N MET A 339 -26.86 -20.43 -0.03
CA MET A 339 -28.14 -20.97 -0.49
C MET A 339 -28.74 -21.94 0.54
N ALA A 340 -27.94 -22.85 1.12
CA ALA A 340 -28.43 -23.74 2.17
C ALA A 340 -28.91 -22.98 3.42
N LYS A 341 -28.24 -21.87 3.81
CA LYS A 341 -28.73 -20.99 4.89
C LYS A 341 -30.06 -20.34 4.54
N TYR A 342 -30.22 -19.88 3.30
CA TYR A 342 -31.45 -19.27 2.83
C TYR A 342 -32.61 -20.28 2.81
N LEU A 343 -32.40 -21.47 2.24
CA LEU A 343 -33.39 -22.56 2.23
C LEU A 343 -33.80 -22.93 3.66
N GLU A 344 -32.84 -23.12 4.57
CA GLU A 344 -33.10 -23.48 5.97
C GLU A 344 -33.87 -22.40 6.74
N HIS A 345 -33.42 -21.15 6.68
CA HIS A 345 -33.92 -20.12 7.58
C HIS A 345 -35.13 -19.37 7.01
N ARG A 346 -35.18 -19.15 5.69
CA ARG A 346 -36.21 -18.33 5.01
C ARG A 346 -37.29 -19.20 4.36
N LYS A 347 -36.91 -20.19 3.55
CA LYS A 347 -37.88 -21.07 2.85
C LYS A 347 -38.36 -22.25 3.68
N LYS A 348 -37.67 -22.56 4.79
CA LYS A 348 -37.89 -23.76 5.62
C LYS A 348 -37.75 -25.07 4.86
N ASP A 349 -37.06 -25.05 3.71
CA ASP A 349 -36.72 -26.24 2.95
C ASP A 349 -35.44 -26.87 3.51
N LEU A 350 -35.61 -27.69 4.53
CA LEU A 350 -34.50 -28.38 5.18
C LEU A 350 -33.89 -29.46 4.27
N GLN A 351 -34.70 -30.10 3.42
CA GLN A 351 -34.25 -31.19 2.56
C GLN A 351 -33.38 -30.63 1.42
N GLY A 352 -33.80 -29.55 0.76
CA GLY A 352 -32.99 -28.86 -0.24
C GLY A 352 -31.69 -28.31 0.34
N ALA A 353 -31.74 -27.75 1.55
CA ALA A 353 -30.54 -27.30 2.26
C ALA A 353 -29.55 -28.46 2.55
N LEU A 354 -30.05 -29.62 2.97
CA LEU A 354 -29.23 -30.80 3.24
C LEU A 354 -28.62 -31.35 1.96
N THR A 355 -29.41 -31.49 0.90
CA THR A 355 -28.93 -31.98 -0.41
C THR A 355 -27.78 -31.13 -0.93
N LEU A 356 -27.85 -29.80 -0.84
CA LEU A 356 -26.74 -28.93 -1.26
C LEU A 356 -25.45 -29.17 -0.46
N ILE A 357 -25.56 -29.34 0.86
CA ILE A 357 -24.40 -29.58 1.72
C ILE A 357 -23.79 -30.97 1.47
N ASP A 358 -24.63 -31.99 1.26
CA ASP A 358 -24.17 -33.35 0.97
C ASP A 358 -23.47 -33.42 -0.40
N THR A 359 -24.02 -32.75 -1.42
CA THR A 359 -23.35 -32.59 -2.71
C THR A 359 -21.99 -31.93 -2.56
N LEU A 360 -21.90 -30.84 -1.79
CA LEU A 360 -20.64 -30.14 -1.56
C LEU A 360 -19.58 -31.02 -0.87
N LEU A 361 -19.98 -31.75 0.18
CA LEU A 361 -19.08 -32.67 0.90
C LEU A 361 -18.59 -33.82 0.02
N ARG A 362 -19.42 -34.30 -0.90
CA ARG A 362 -19.10 -35.41 -1.81
C ARG A 362 -18.20 -34.97 -2.97
N GLU A 363 -18.51 -33.84 -3.61
CA GLU A 363 -17.89 -33.43 -4.88
C GLU A 363 -16.72 -32.47 -4.71
N LEU A 364 -16.67 -31.72 -3.59
CA LEU A 364 -15.58 -30.79 -3.26
C LEU A 364 -15.17 -30.97 -1.79
N PRO A 365 -14.51 -32.09 -1.44
CA PRO A 365 -13.99 -32.26 -0.09
C PRO A 365 -12.96 -31.17 0.21
N SER A 366 -13.29 -30.30 1.17
CA SER A 366 -12.41 -29.21 1.60
C SER A 366 -11.09 -29.77 2.13
N GLN A 367 -9.96 -29.32 1.57
CA GLN A 367 -8.63 -29.62 2.11
C GLN A 367 -8.31 -28.84 3.39
N ASN A 368 -9.12 -27.82 3.71
CA ASN A 368 -9.04 -27.09 4.97
C ASN A 368 -9.92 -27.79 6.03
N PRO A 369 -9.34 -28.34 7.12
CA PRO A 369 -10.09 -29.04 8.16
C PRO A 369 -11.19 -28.18 8.80
N GLN A 370 -10.92 -26.90 9.05
CA GLN A 370 -11.90 -26.01 9.69
C GLN A 370 -13.14 -25.79 8.82
N GLN A 371 -12.95 -25.63 7.51
CA GLN A 371 -14.06 -25.49 6.57
C GLN A 371 -14.82 -26.81 6.43
N HIS A 372 -14.11 -27.94 6.42
CA HIS A 372 -14.74 -29.27 6.35
C HIS A 372 -15.60 -29.54 7.60
N ASP A 373 -15.06 -29.28 8.79
CA ASP A 373 -15.78 -29.44 10.07
C ASP A 373 -17.02 -28.54 10.14
N ALA A 374 -16.92 -27.31 9.63
CA ALA A 374 -18.07 -26.40 9.55
C ALA A 374 -19.20 -26.95 8.67
N LEU A 375 -18.87 -27.61 7.55
CA LEU A 375 -19.84 -28.27 6.68
C LEU A 375 -20.47 -29.50 7.35
N LEU A 376 -19.67 -30.35 7.98
CA LEU A 376 -20.16 -31.52 8.74
C LEU A 376 -21.08 -31.12 9.89
N HIS A 377 -20.70 -30.08 10.64
CA HIS A 377 -21.52 -29.53 11.71
C HIS A 377 -22.87 -29.02 11.18
N ARG A 378 -22.87 -28.33 10.03
CA ARG A 378 -24.10 -27.86 9.37
C ARG A 378 -24.98 -29.04 8.93
N ARG A 379 -24.39 -30.07 8.31
CA ARG A 379 -25.08 -31.30 7.91
C ARG A 379 -25.77 -31.97 9.10
N LYS A 380 -25.03 -32.21 10.19
CA LYS A 380 -25.56 -32.81 11.43
C LYS A 380 -26.72 -32.01 12.01
N ARG A 381 -26.61 -30.67 12.00
CA ARG A 381 -27.67 -29.78 12.48
C ARG A 381 -28.93 -29.86 11.60
N LEU A 382 -28.79 -29.96 10.29
CA LEU A 382 -29.92 -30.11 9.35
C LEU A 382 -30.63 -31.45 9.55
N LEU A 383 -29.89 -32.56 9.61
CA LEU A 383 -30.44 -33.90 9.89
C LEU A 383 -31.25 -33.91 11.18
N LYS A 384 -30.69 -33.38 12.28
CA LYS A 384 -31.39 -33.29 13.57
C LYS A 384 -32.68 -32.46 13.51
N LYS A 385 -32.73 -31.42 12.66
CA LYS A 385 -33.95 -30.61 12.48
C LYS A 385 -35.00 -31.34 11.66
N ILE A 386 -34.59 -32.11 10.65
CA ILE A 386 -35.48 -32.95 9.83
C ILE A 386 -36.11 -34.04 10.70
N GLU A 387 -35.30 -34.78 11.48
CA GLU A 387 -35.78 -35.80 12.42
C GLU A 387 -36.83 -35.22 13.39
N ARG A 388 -36.53 -34.09 14.02
CA ARG A 388 -37.48 -33.42 14.95
C ARG A 388 -38.74 -32.87 14.27
N GLY A 389 -38.66 -32.54 12.99
CA GLY A 389 -39.82 -32.08 12.20
C GLY A 389 -40.74 -33.23 11.81
N ILE A 390 -40.18 -34.43 11.60
CA ILE A 390 -40.93 -35.67 11.35
C ILE A 390 -41.68 -36.10 12.62
N ASP A 391 -41.04 -36.01 13.79
CA ASP A 391 -41.66 -36.35 15.08
C ASP A 391 -42.80 -35.39 15.51
N ALA A 392 -42.95 -34.23 14.85
CA ALA A 392 -43.97 -33.22 15.14
C ALA A 392 -45.15 -33.22 14.14
N ALA A 393 -45.11 -34.04 13.08
CA ALA A 393 -46.26 -34.24 12.22
C ALA A 393 -47.27 -35.16 12.93
N PRO A 394 -48.55 -34.75 13.14
CA PRO A 394 -49.54 -35.64 13.71
C PRO A 394 -49.69 -36.83 12.77
N GLY A 395 -49.58 -38.04 13.33
CA GLY A 395 -49.81 -39.27 12.58
C GLY A 395 -51.12 -39.18 11.81
N GLU A 396 -51.06 -39.45 10.51
CA GLU A 396 -52.23 -39.84 9.75
C GLU A 396 -52.87 -41.01 10.50
N ASN A 397 -54.01 -40.75 11.14
CA ASN A 397 -54.88 -41.79 11.63
C ASN A 397 -55.33 -42.60 10.41
N LEU A 398 -54.73 -43.78 10.27
CA LEU A 398 -55.29 -44.89 9.53
C LEU A 398 -56.58 -45.33 10.23
N GLU A 399 -57.72 -45.00 9.64
CA GLU A 399 -58.91 -45.86 9.63
C GLU A 399 -59.57 -45.82 8.25
#